data_AF-A0A966QI11-F1
#
_entry.id   AF-A0A966QI11-F1
#
_cell.length_a   1.000
_cell.length_b   1.000
_cell.length_c   1.000
_cell.angle_alpha   90.00
_cell.angle_beta   90.00
_cell.angle_gamma   90.00
#
_symmetry.space_group_name_H-M   'P 1'
#
loop_
_entity.id
_entity.type
_entity.pdbx_description
1 polymer ?
#
loop_
_entity_poly.entity_id
_entity_poly.type
_entity_poly.pdbx_seq_one_letter_code
_entity_poly.pdbx_strand_id
1 'polypeptide(L)'
;MTPYGDLAYSVEREFASTVESMWHAWTDPTALEAWYHPTTMSCVPGSVTSDPVVGGAWSTGIDVRDFGFQAYFYGWYTEVERHRLLAHTMSYTQAADEF
;
A
#
# COMPACT_ATOMS: atom_id res chain seq x y z
N MET A 1 -14.79 -4.76 -23.08
CA MET A 1 -14.73 -4.02 -21.81
C MET A 1 -14.15 -5.01 -20.80
N THR A 2 -12.96 -4.75 -20.28
CA THR A 2 -12.43 -5.56 -19.17
C THR A 2 -13.40 -5.42 -17.99
N PRO A 3 -13.53 -6.43 -17.11
CA PRO A 3 -14.41 -6.34 -15.94
C PRO A 3 -13.98 -5.26 -14.93
N TYR A 4 -12.90 -4.52 -15.20
CA TYR A 4 -12.23 -3.60 -14.29
C TYR A 4 -12.31 -2.12 -14.73
N GLY A 5 -13.10 -1.78 -15.75
CA GLY A 5 -13.20 -0.41 -16.30
C GLY A 5 -12.01 0.02 -17.15
N ASP A 6 -11.88 1.32 -17.43
CA ASP A 6 -10.76 1.90 -18.20
C ASP A 6 -9.52 2.04 -17.31
N LEU A 7 -8.84 0.92 -17.05
CA LEU A 7 -7.55 0.90 -16.35
C LEU A 7 -6.48 1.58 -17.20
N ALA A 8 -5.67 2.47 -16.60
CA ALA A 8 -4.51 3.03 -17.27
C ALA A 8 -3.42 1.97 -17.56
N TYR A 9 -3.26 1.00 -16.66
CA TYR A 9 -2.36 -0.15 -16.81
C TYR A 9 -2.75 -1.28 -15.83
N SER A 10 -2.21 -2.48 -16.05
CA SER A 10 -2.36 -3.64 -15.15
C SER A 10 -1.02 -4.38 -15.01
N VAL A 11 -0.75 -4.92 -13.81
CA VAL A 11 0.43 -5.75 -13.54
C VAL A 11 -0.02 -7.08 -12.97
N GLU A 12 0.51 -8.18 -13.51
CA GLU A 12 0.26 -9.54 -13.04
C GLU A 12 1.58 -10.21 -12.67
N ARG A 13 1.60 -10.91 -11.54
CA ARG A 13 2.77 -11.61 -11.00
C ARG A 13 2.35 -12.89 -10.30
N GLU A 14 3.15 -13.94 -10.44
CA GLU A 14 3.02 -15.19 -9.69
C GLU A 14 4.05 -15.23 -8.55
N PHE A 15 3.62 -15.71 -7.39
CA PHE A 15 4.47 -15.85 -6.20
C PHE A 15 4.33 -17.25 -5.61
N ALA A 16 5.45 -17.84 -5.18
CA ALA A 16 5.46 -19.09 -4.43
C ALA A 16 5.05 -18.86 -2.95
N SER A 17 3.81 -18.41 -2.74
CA SER A 17 3.24 -18.07 -1.43
C SER A 17 1.79 -18.52 -1.36
N THR A 18 1.25 -18.67 -0.15
CA THR A 18 -0.19 -18.87 0.03
C THR A 18 -0.94 -17.54 -0.08
N VAL A 19 -2.23 -17.62 -0.40
CA VAL A 19 -3.09 -16.42 -0.46
C VAL A 19 -3.20 -15.75 0.92
N GLU A 20 -3.19 -16.53 2.01
CA GLU A 20 -3.19 -16.03 3.38
C GLU A 20 -1.95 -15.17 3.67
N SER A 21 -0.77 -15.65 3.31
CA SER A 21 0.49 -14.93 3.51
C SER A 21 0.57 -13.68 2.63
N MET A 22 0.11 -13.76 1.38
CA MET A 22 0.01 -12.60 0.50
C MET A 22 -0.96 -11.57 1.10
N TRP A 23 -2.15 -11.98 1.50
CA TRP A 23 -3.14 -11.10 2.12
C TRP A 23 -2.57 -10.41 3.38
N HIS A 24 -1.89 -11.17 4.25
CA HIS A 24 -1.23 -10.63 5.42
C HIS A 24 -0.20 -9.55 5.07
N ALA A 25 0.62 -9.76 4.04
CA ALA A 25 1.62 -8.79 3.60
C ALA A 25 1.02 -7.42 3.22
N TRP A 26 -0.23 -7.39 2.75
CA TRP A 26 -0.92 -6.16 2.36
C TRP A 26 -1.80 -5.54 3.45
N THR A 27 -2.19 -6.31 4.47
CA THR A 27 -3.24 -5.93 5.43
C THR A 27 -2.78 -5.84 6.88
N ASP A 28 -1.63 -6.42 7.21
CA ASP A 28 -0.99 -6.20 8.50
C ASP A 28 0.01 -5.04 8.38
N PRO A 29 -0.08 -3.99 9.22
CA PRO A 29 0.79 -2.82 9.11
C PRO A 29 2.26 -3.15 9.31
N THR A 30 2.59 -4.13 10.17
CA THR A 30 3.99 -4.53 10.40
C THR A 30 4.56 -5.25 9.18
N ALA A 31 3.77 -6.14 8.58
CA ALA A 31 4.17 -6.81 7.34
C ALA A 31 4.30 -5.83 6.18
N LEU A 32 3.35 -4.90 6.02
CA LEU A 32 3.39 -3.89 4.98
C LEU A 32 4.63 -3.00 5.08
N GLU A 33 4.98 -2.56 6.30
CA GLU A 33 6.18 -1.77 6.59
C GLU A 33 7.47 -2.49 6.18
N ALA A 34 7.48 -3.82 6.26
CA ALA A 34 8.66 -4.62 5.94
C ALA A 34 8.97 -4.74 4.43
N TRP A 35 8.04 -4.37 3.54
CA TRP A 35 8.26 -4.54 2.10
C TRP A 35 7.78 -3.37 1.21
N TYR A 36 6.89 -2.48 1.67
CA TYR A 36 6.37 -1.37 0.86
C TYR A 36 7.37 -0.21 0.73
N HIS A 37 8.58 -0.52 0.29
CA HIS A 37 9.62 0.44 -0.01
C HIS A 37 10.62 -0.14 -1.04
N PRO A 38 11.34 0.71 -1.78
CA PRO A 38 12.45 0.25 -2.60
C PRO A 38 13.54 -0.46 -1.78
N THR A 39 14.31 -1.32 -2.42
CA THR A 39 15.32 -2.18 -1.77
C THR A 39 16.45 -1.44 -1.05
N THR A 40 16.69 -0.16 -1.39
CA THR A 40 17.71 0.70 -0.76
C THR A 40 17.13 1.72 0.21
N MET A 41 15.82 1.68 0.44
CA MET A 41 15.10 2.63 1.28
C MET A 41 14.42 1.88 2.43
N SER A 42 13.74 2.63 3.31
CA SER A 42 12.93 2.09 4.38
C SER A 42 11.67 2.92 4.55
N CYS A 43 10.65 2.35 5.18
CA CYS A 43 9.53 3.14 5.64
C CYS A 43 9.96 4.15 6.73
N VAL A 44 9.24 5.27 6.81
CA VAL A 44 9.33 6.21 7.93
C VAL A 44 8.69 5.55 9.15
N PRO A 45 9.39 5.39 10.28
CA PRO A 45 8.84 4.69 11.44
C PRO A 45 7.49 5.27 11.89
N GLY A 46 6.50 4.41 12.08
CA GLY A 46 5.16 4.80 12.55
C GLY A 46 4.27 5.46 11.48
N SER A 47 4.72 5.55 10.23
CA SER A 47 3.91 6.07 9.12
C SER A 47 3.00 5.02 8.47
N VAL A 48 3.15 3.74 8.84
CA VAL A 48 2.43 2.65 8.19
C VAL A 48 1.17 2.29 8.97
N THR A 49 0.02 2.42 8.31
CA THR A 49 -1.27 1.92 8.81
C THR A 49 -1.95 1.05 7.76
N SER A 50 -2.75 0.10 8.23
CA SER A 50 -3.66 -0.66 7.37
C SER A 50 -4.86 -1.12 8.21
N ASP A 51 -6.03 -0.57 7.91
CA ASP A 51 -7.31 -0.99 8.46
C ASP A 51 -8.17 -1.61 7.34
N PRO A 52 -8.05 -2.92 7.06
CA PRO A 52 -8.61 -3.57 5.88
C PRO A 52 -10.13 -3.80 6.00
N VAL A 53 -10.88 -2.72 6.11
CA VAL A 53 -12.35 -2.66 6.07
C VAL A 53 -12.77 -1.54 5.13
N VAL A 54 -13.97 -1.61 4.54
CA VAL A 54 -14.47 -0.53 3.68
C VAL A 54 -14.55 0.78 4.47
N GLY A 55 -13.89 1.83 3.97
CA GLY A 55 -13.73 3.13 4.64
C GLY A 55 -12.54 3.21 5.61
N GLY A 56 -11.88 2.09 5.90
CA GLY A 56 -10.66 2.05 6.71
C GLY A 56 -9.47 2.68 5.98
N ALA A 57 -8.58 3.30 6.74
CA ALA A 57 -7.43 4.02 6.19
C ALA A 57 -6.23 3.09 5.97
N TRP A 58 -5.41 3.43 4.98
CA TRP A 58 -4.06 2.89 4.82
C TRP A 58 -3.08 4.02 4.55
N SER A 59 -1.83 3.84 4.97
CA SER A 59 -0.78 4.83 4.76
C SER A 59 0.59 4.18 4.76
N THR A 60 1.55 4.78 4.04
CA THR A 60 2.97 4.48 4.11
C THR A 60 3.78 5.74 3.85
N GLY A 61 4.78 6.01 4.68
CA GLY A 61 5.84 6.98 4.41
C GLY A 61 7.11 6.24 4.01
N ILE A 62 7.81 6.71 2.99
CA ILE A 62 9.09 6.16 2.52
C ILE A 62 10.17 7.22 2.69
N ASP A 63 11.26 6.85 3.36
CA ASP A 63 12.44 7.69 3.49
C ASP A 63 13.29 7.61 2.22
N VAL A 64 13.25 8.69 1.42
CA VAL A 64 13.96 8.82 0.15
C VAL A 64 15.24 9.64 0.37
N ARG A 65 15.96 9.36 1.45
CA ARG A 65 17.14 10.11 1.94
C ARG A 65 18.20 10.42 0.88
N ASP A 66 18.40 9.53 -0.09
CA ASP A 66 19.37 9.72 -1.18
C ASP A 66 19.04 10.96 -2.05
N PHE A 67 17.79 11.41 -2.03
CA PHE A 67 17.30 12.59 -2.72
C PHE A 67 16.79 13.69 -1.77
N GLY A 68 16.92 13.50 -0.45
CA GLY A 68 16.66 14.52 0.55
C GLY A 68 15.18 14.82 0.84
N PHE A 69 14.26 13.88 0.56
CA PHE A 69 12.83 14.05 0.87
C PHE A 69 12.18 12.76 1.38
N GLN A 70 10.94 12.86 1.86
CA GLN A 70 10.09 11.72 2.21
C GLN A 70 8.88 11.69 1.28
N ALA A 71 8.49 10.48 0.85
CA ALA A 71 7.31 10.27 0.04
C ALA A 71 6.21 9.64 0.89
N TYR A 72 5.04 10.27 0.92
CA TYR A 72 3.89 9.80 1.69
C TYR A 72 2.79 9.34 0.75
N PHE A 73 2.29 8.13 0.97
CA PHE A 73 1.18 7.53 0.25
C PHE A 73 0.08 7.18 1.24
N TYR A 74 -1.17 7.48 0.91
CA TYR A 74 -2.29 7.22 1.79
C TYR A 74 -3.61 7.13 1.03
N GLY A 75 -4.63 6.59 1.69
CA GLY A 75 -5.98 6.55 1.15
C GLY A 75 -6.92 5.70 1.98
N TRP A 76 -8.02 5.28 1.37
CA TRP A 76 -9.08 4.51 2.01
C TRP A 76 -9.42 3.27 1.19
N TYR A 77 -9.68 2.15 1.87
CA TYR A 77 -10.20 0.95 1.21
C TYR A 77 -11.63 1.17 0.75
N THR A 78 -11.90 0.89 -0.52
CA THR A 78 -13.24 1.04 -1.12
C THR A 78 -13.96 -0.29 -1.23
N GLU A 79 -13.22 -1.39 -1.39
CA GLU A 79 -13.74 -2.76 -1.41
C GLU A 79 -12.74 -3.70 -0.73
N VAL A 80 -13.24 -4.61 0.10
CA VAL A 80 -12.43 -5.62 0.78
C VAL A 80 -13.15 -6.97 0.74
N GLU A 81 -12.64 -7.88 -0.09
CA GLU A 81 -13.03 -9.29 -0.08
C GLU A 81 -11.83 -10.11 0.38
N ARG A 82 -11.91 -10.62 1.61
CA ARG A 82 -10.81 -11.35 2.24
C ARG A 82 -10.25 -12.44 1.31
N HIS A 83 -8.93 -12.42 1.14
CA HIS A 83 -8.17 -13.38 0.33
C HIS A 83 -8.48 -13.32 -1.18
N ARG A 84 -9.10 -12.25 -1.67
CA ARG A 84 -9.52 -12.15 -3.08
C ARG A 84 -9.36 -10.76 -3.68
N LEU A 85 -9.80 -9.70 -3.00
CA LEU A 85 -9.81 -8.34 -3.52
C LEU A 85 -9.52 -7.33 -2.41
N LEU A 86 -8.61 -6.40 -2.71
CA LEU A 86 -8.35 -5.22 -1.91
C LEU A 86 -8.28 -4.03 -2.86
N ALA A 87 -9.32 -3.19 -2.86
CA ALA A 87 -9.35 -1.97 -3.66
C ALA A 87 -9.24 -0.76 -2.73
N HIS A 88 -8.44 0.24 -3.13
CA HIS A 88 -8.23 1.43 -2.34
C HIS A 88 -7.96 2.65 -3.22
N THR A 89 -8.19 3.84 -2.66
CA THR A 89 -7.67 5.08 -3.23
C THR A 89 -6.18 5.24 -2.91
N MET A 90 -5.48 6.08 -3.66
CA MET A 90 -4.09 6.45 -3.37
C MET A 90 -3.87 7.94 -3.65
N SER A 91 -3.41 8.64 -2.63
CA SER A 91 -2.95 10.03 -2.66
C SER A 91 -1.45 10.06 -2.37
N TYR A 92 -0.80 11.15 -2.79
CA TYR A 92 0.65 11.33 -2.65
C TYR A 92 0.94 12.76 -2.18
N THR A 93 1.84 12.89 -1.21
CA THR A 93 2.43 14.17 -0.79
C THR A 93 3.88 13.99 -0.36
N GLN A 94 4.61 15.10 -0.27
CA GLN A 94 5.92 15.18 0.41
C GLN A 94 5.83 15.98 1.72
N ALA A 95 4.68 16.59 1.98
CA ALA A 95 4.42 17.42 3.15
C ALA A 95 3.85 16.54 4.27
N ALA A 96 4.59 16.40 5.37
CA ALA A 96 4.19 15.53 6.47
C ALA A 96 2.95 16.02 7.25
N ASP A 97 2.56 17.28 7.09
CA ASP A 97 1.36 17.88 7.67
C ASP A 97 0.09 17.67 6.83
N GLU A 98 0.24 17.23 5.57
CA GLU A 98 -0.85 16.81 4.69
C GLU A 98 -1.13 15.29 4.77
N PHE A 99 -0.29 14.58 5.52
CA PHE A 99 -0.29 13.12 5.70
C PHE A 99 -1.03 12.68 6.97
#